data_AF-A0A538Q4T6-F1
#
_entry.id   AF-A0A538Q4T6-F1
#
_cell.length_a   1.000
_cell.length_b   1.000
_cell.length_c   1.000
_cell.angle_alpha   90.00
_cell.angle_beta   90.00
_cell.angle_gamma   90.00
#
_symmetry.space_group_name_H-M   'P 1'
#
loop_
_entity.id
_entity.type
_entity.pdbx_description
1 polymer ?
#
loop_
_entity_poly.entity_id
_entity_poly.type
_entity_poly.pdbx_seq_one_letter_code
_entity_poly.pdbx_strand_id
1 'polypeptide(L)'
;MISRFAPSTTGQAHPGTLLSALLVWLDARSRGGVAILRLEDLDITRTRAEWATDLIDACRWLGLSWDAVLVQSDRRASHEAALDALAAAGRLYPCACSRAARAGGRRAPDGSWAYENTCRGRALPAGGWRDATDAIRARLDDDRIALVDAGGLDLSQTPARDMGDPVVRRRDGVIAYQLAVVVDDFDEQITDVIRGRDIAPSTATQVMLQRLLGLPTPRYRHHFLLLEPGAGKLAKLHGSIPFSELRSRHSGAALCGLLAHAAGLAATTAPCAPGELVAGFDWRRVPTADRVARWTEHGAVGCCADGRRGARPPKNHRRLRQPREVCAEQGLPILVTVAAADPIRSRSPTTSRVDVGGPSMGS
;
A
#
# COMPACT_ATOMS: atom_id res chain seq x y z
N MET A 1 9.83 -14.10 -16.17
CA MET A 1 9.50 -12.99 -15.26
C MET A 1 8.94 -13.59 -13.97
N ILE A 2 9.31 -13.02 -12.83
CA ILE A 2 8.82 -13.39 -11.51
C ILE A 2 8.33 -12.12 -10.81
N SER A 3 7.08 -12.12 -10.37
CA SER A 3 6.46 -11.03 -9.61
C SER A 3 5.83 -11.56 -8.33
N ARG A 4 5.57 -10.66 -7.39
CA ARG A 4 4.96 -11.00 -6.10
C ARG A 4 3.93 -9.99 -5.64
N PHE A 5 2.87 -10.54 -5.05
CA PHE A 5 1.95 -9.81 -4.21
C PHE A 5 2.40 -10.02 -2.76
N ALA A 6 2.84 -8.94 -2.10
CA ALA A 6 3.45 -8.99 -0.77
C ALA A 6 2.64 -8.17 0.26
N PRO A 7 1.44 -8.63 0.66
CA PRO A 7 0.63 -7.95 1.65
C PRO A 7 1.14 -8.19 3.08
N SER A 8 1.08 -7.14 3.92
CA SER A 8 1.19 -7.34 5.36
C SER A 8 -0.10 -7.95 5.92
N THR A 9 0.02 -8.96 6.78
CA THR A 9 -1.14 -9.66 7.37
C THR A 9 -1.66 -8.93 8.60
N THR A 10 -1.90 -7.62 8.50
CA THR A 10 -2.27 -6.75 9.63
C THR A 10 -3.76 -6.41 9.71
N GLY A 11 -4.57 -7.08 8.92
CA GLY A 11 -6.01 -6.90 8.85
C GLY A 11 -6.62 -7.77 7.76
N GLN A 12 -7.95 -7.79 7.68
CA GLN A 12 -8.65 -8.57 6.67
C GLN A 12 -8.42 -8.01 5.26
N ALA A 13 -8.47 -8.89 4.26
CA ALA A 13 -8.45 -8.49 2.87
C ALA A 13 -9.62 -7.54 2.57
N HIS A 14 -9.34 -6.50 1.81
CA HIS A 14 -10.32 -5.53 1.34
C HIS A 14 -10.14 -5.32 -0.18
N PRO A 15 -11.02 -4.58 -0.85
CA PRO A 15 -11.03 -4.53 -2.31
C PRO A 15 -9.76 -3.94 -2.93
N GLY A 16 -9.08 -3.02 -2.24
CA GLY A 16 -7.78 -2.47 -2.66
C GLY A 16 -6.67 -3.52 -2.63
N THR A 17 -6.63 -4.35 -1.59
CA THR A 17 -5.74 -5.51 -1.47
C THR A 17 -5.98 -6.50 -2.61
N LEU A 18 -7.25 -6.81 -2.90
CA LEU A 18 -7.63 -7.72 -3.98
C LEU A 18 -7.39 -7.15 -5.38
N LEU A 19 -7.52 -5.85 -5.58
CA LEU A 19 -7.11 -5.18 -6.83
C LEU A 19 -5.61 -5.34 -7.04
N SER A 20 -4.81 -5.08 -6.01
CA SER A 20 -3.35 -5.22 -6.10
C SER A 20 -2.96 -6.66 -6.43
N ALA A 21 -3.57 -7.65 -5.75
CA ALA A 21 -3.40 -9.06 -6.05
C ALA A 21 -3.77 -9.40 -7.51
N LEU A 22 -4.92 -8.93 -7.99
CA LEU A 22 -5.40 -9.15 -9.36
C LEU A 22 -4.43 -8.58 -10.39
N LEU A 23 -3.96 -7.34 -10.22
CA LEU A 23 -3.03 -6.70 -11.16
C LEU A 23 -1.66 -7.38 -11.22
N VAL A 24 -1.12 -7.79 -10.07
CA VAL A 24 0.12 -8.58 -10.00
C VAL A 24 -0.06 -9.90 -10.74
N TRP A 25 -1.15 -10.61 -10.45
CA TRP A 25 -1.43 -11.92 -11.04
C TRP A 25 -1.62 -11.82 -12.56
N LEU A 26 -2.41 -10.86 -13.05
CA LEU A 26 -2.63 -10.67 -14.49
C LEU A 26 -1.35 -10.31 -15.24
N ASP A 27 -0.51 -9.45 -14.67
CA ASP A 27 0.76 -9.08 -15.30
C ASP A 27 1.74 -10.28 -15.40
N ALA A 28 1.75 -11.16 -14.40
CA ALA A 28 2.51 -12.41 -14.47
C ALA A 28 1.91 -13.36 -15.51
N ARG A 29 0.61 -13.66 -15.42
CA ARG A 29 -0.04 -14.65 -16.29
C ARG A 29 -0.08 -14.24 -17.76
N SER A 30 -0.30 -12.96 -18.06
CA SER A 30 -0.29 -12.45 -19.44
C SER A 30 1.06 -12.59 -20.15
N ARG A 31 2.14 -12.78 -19.38
CA ARG A 31 3.51 -12.94 -19.88
C ARG A 31 4.06 -14.35 -19.68
N GLY A 32 3.21 -15.32 -19.30
CA GLY A 32 3.62 -16.67 -18.95
C GLY A 32 4.62 -16.71 -17.78
N GLY A 33 4.57 -15.72 -16.90
CA GLY A 33 5.46 -15.56 -15.75
C GLY A 33 4.94 -16.19 -14.46
N VAL A 34 5.75 -16.05 -13.42
CA VAL A 34 5.51 -16.59 -12.07
C VAL A 34 4.90 -15.51 -11.18
N ALA A 35 3.84 -15.84 -10.46
CA ALA A 35 3.17 -15.02 -9.46
C ALA A 35 3.29 -15.65 -8.07
N ILE A 36 4.01 -14.97 -7.18
CA ILE A 36 4.22 -15.39 -5.79
C ILE A 36 3.30 -14.59 -4.86
N LEU A 37 2.74 -15.24 -3.84
CA LEU A 37 2.14 -14.58 -2.68
C LEU A 37 3.13 -14.63 -1.52
N ARG A 38 3.60 -13.47 -1.04
CA ARG A 38 4.46 -13.39 0.14
C ARG A 38 3.73 -12.72 1.30
N LEU A 39 3.47 -13.47 2.36
CA LEU A 39 2.85 -12.97 3.57
C LEU A 39 3.90 -12.23 4.42
N GLU A 40 3.77 -10.91 4.53
CA GLU A 40 4.69 -10.08 5.32
C GLU A 40 4.23 -10.02 6.78
N ASP A 41 4.81 -10.87 7.64
CA ASP A 41 4.36 -11.13 9.01
C ASP A 41 5.40 -10.78 10.10
N LEU A 42 6.48 -10.08 9.74
CA LEU A 42 7.59 -9.75 10.66
C LEU A 42 7.20 -8.99 11.93
N ASP A 43 6.09 -8.26 11.91
CA ASP A 43 5.56 -7.56 13.08
C ASP A 43 4.45 -8.36 13.76
N ILE A 44 4.84 -9.35 14.56
CA ILE A 44 3.94 -10.26 15.29
C ILE A 44 2.93 -9.55 16.20
N THR A 45 3.17 -8.28 16.56
CA THR A 45 2.22 -7.49 17.37
C THR A 45 1.06 -6.96 16.54
N ARG A 46 1.25 -6.86 15.23
CA ARG A 46 0.27 -6.36 14.27
C ARG A 46 -0.22 -7.44 13.32
N THR A 47 0.39 -8.62 13.28
CA THR A 47 0.04 -9.69 12.35
C THR A 47 -0.71 -10.81 13.07
N ARG A 48 -1.60 -11.51 12.35
CA ARG A 48 -2.33 -12.66 12.88
C ARG A 48 -2.41 -13.77 11.84
N ALA A 49 -2.27 -15.01 12.29
CA ALA A 49 -2.41 -16.19 11.43
C ALA A 49 -3.80 -16.27 10.78
N GLU A 50 -4.85 -15.85 11.49
CA GLU A 50 -6.23 -15.79 10.96
C GLU A 50 -6.32 -14.87 9.73
N TRP A 51 -5.66 -13.71 9.76
CA TRP A 51 -5.66 -12.77 8.64
C TRP A 51 -4.83 -13.26 7.45
N ALA A 52 -3.76 -14.01 7.70
CA ALA A 52 -3.01 -14.68 6.65
C ALA A 52 -3.87 -15.72 5.91
N THR A 53 -4.58 -16.57 6.66
CA THR A 53 -5.51 -17.57 6.11
C THR A 53 -6.64 -16.88 5.35
N ASP A 54 -7.30 -15.89 5.95
CA ASP A 54 -8.38 -15.11 5.33
C ASP A 54 -7.94 -14.49 4.00
N LEU A 55 -6.71 -13.99 3.92
CA LEU A 55 -6.17 -13.38 2.71
C LEU A 55 -5.90 -14.40 1.60
N ILE A 56 -5.34 -15.55 1.94
CA ILE A 56 -5.16 -16.66 0.98
C ILE A 56 -6.53 -17.09 0.45
N ASP A 57 -7.50 -17.26 1.33
CA ASP A 57 -8.86 -17.68 0.97
C ASP A 57 -9.58 -16.62 0.15
N ALA A 58 -9.38 -15.33 0.44
CA ALA A 58 -9.90 -14.23 -0.36
C ALA A 58 -9.32 -14.22 -1.79
N CYS A 59 -8.02 -14.46 -1.94
CA CYS A 59 -7.38 -14.58 -3.26
C CYS A 59 -7.95 -15.78 -4.04
N ARG A 60 -8.07 -16.95 -3.40
CA ARG A 60 -8.64 -18.15 -4.01
C ARG A 60 -10.10 -17.95 -4.40
N TRP A 61 -10.89 -17.35 -3.52
CA TRP A 61 -12.30 -17.06 -3.75
C TRP A 61 -12.49 -16.09 -4.93
N LEU A 62 -11.60 -15.11 -5.12
CA LEU A 62 -11.58 -14.23 -6.29
C LEU A 62 -11.18 -14.96 -7.59
N GLY A 63 -10.57 -16.15 -7.49
CA GLY A 63 -10.10 -16.96 -8.62
C GLY A 63 -8.60 -16.81 -8.91
N LEU A 64 -7.80 -16.34 -7.95
CA LEU A 64 -6.35 -16.20 -8.09
C LEU A 64 -5.61 -17.45 -7.58
N SER A 65 -4.74 -18.00 -8.41
CA SER A 65 -3.83 -19.11 -8.07
C SER A 65 -2.37 -18.66 -8.11
N TRP A 66 -1.66 -18.83 -7.00
CA TRP A 66 -0.24 -18.48 -6.85
C TRP A 66 0.65 -19.68 -7.12
N ASP A 67 1.82 -19.44 -7.72
CA ASP A 67 2.81 -20.51 -7.97
C ASP A 67 3.55 -20.90 -6.69
N ALA A 68 3.67 -19.97 -5.74
CA ALA A 68 4.18 -20.21 -4.40
C ALA A 68 3.51 -19.27 -3.39
N VAL A 69 3.38 -19.76 -2.15
CA VAL A 69 3.00 -18.95 -0.98
C VAL A 69 4.16 -19.00 0.00
N LEU A 70 4.72 -17.84 0.33
CA LEU A 70 5.90 -17.69 1.18
C LEU A 70 5.55 -16.85 2.41
N VAL A 71 6.30 -17.06 3.49
CA VAL A 71 6.14 -16.32 4.75
C VAL A 71 7.44 -15.62 5.09
N GLN A 72 7.37 -14.33 5.44
CA GLN A 72 8.55 -13.49 5.65
C GLN A 72 9.30 -13.82 6.95
N SER A 73 8.59 -14.26 7.99
CA SER A 73 9.20 -14.65 9.27
C SER A 73 10.15 -15.84 9.16
N ASP A 74 9.94 -16.75 8.19
CA ASP A 74 10.83 -17.88 7.90
C ASP A 74 12.20 -17.43 7.34
N ARG A 75 12.35 -16.14 7.00
CA ARG A 75 13.49 -15.57 6.26
C ARG A 75 14.44 -14.76 7.13
N ARG A 76 14.25 -14.82 8.46
CA ARG A 76 15.05 -14.07 9.44
C ARG A 76 16.56 -14.20 9.21
N ALA A 77 17.05 -15.40 8.90
CA ALA A 77 18.48 -15.63 8.68
C ALA A 77 19.04 -14.78 7.52
N SER A 78 18.32 -14.67 6.40
CA SER A 78 18.70 -13.82 5.27
C SER A 78 18.74 -12.34 5.67
N HIS A 79 17.76 -11.88 6.45
CA HIS A 79 17.71 -10.49 6.92
C HIS A 79 18.88 -10.16 7.86
N GLU A 80 19.23 -11.09 8.76
CA GLU A 80 20.36 -10.94 9.68
C GLU A 80 21.70 -10.96 8.93
N ALA A 81 21.85 -11.81 7.90
CA ALA A 81 23.03 -11.81 7.04
C ALA A 81 23.20 -10.48 6.28
N ALA A 82 22.10 -9.87 5.81
CA ALA A 82 22.15 -8.55 5.19
C ALA A 82 22.55 -7.45 6.19
N LEU A 83 22.10 -7.52 7.45
CA LEU A 83 22.56 -6.63 8.52
C LEU A 83 24.05 -6.83 8.82
N ASP A 84 24.54 -8.06 8.83
CA ASP A 84 25.96 -8.36 9.00
C ASP A 84 26.81 -7.77 7.88
N ALA A 85 26.37 -7.91 6.63
CA ALA A 85 27.04 -7.29 5.48
C ALA A 85 27.10 -5.76 5.59
N LEU A 86 25.98 -5.12 5.96
CA LEU A 86 25.94 -3.66 6.16
C LEU A 86 26.81 -3.22 7.35
N ALA A 87 26.85 -4.00 8.43
CA ALA A 87 27.69 -3.72 9.59
C ALA A 87 29.18 -3.81 9.24
N ALA A 88 29.59 -4.86 8.54
CA ALA A 88 30.96 -5.06 8.07
C ALA A 88 31.40 -3.94 7.12
N ALA A 89 30.48 -3.39 6.32
CA ALA A 89 30.73 -2.23 5.46
C ALA A 89 30.67 -0.88 6.20
N GLY A 90 30.53 -0.85 7.53
CA GLY A 90 30.47 0.38 8.32
C GLY A 90 29.23 1.23 8.05
N ARG A 91 28.15 0.62 7.54
CA ARG A 91 26.92 1.34 7.15
C ARG A 91 25.88 1.41 8.27
N LEU A 92 26.03 0.70 9.38
CA LEU A 92 25.03 0.68 10.44
C LEU A 92 25.39 1.57 11.63
N TYR A 93 24.38 2.23 12.20
CA TYR A 93 24.52 2.99 13.45
C TYR A 93 23.24 2.97 14.29
N PRO A 94 23.34 3.11 15.64
CA PRO A 94 22.18 3.14 16.52
C PRO A 94 21.55 4.54 16.57
N CYS A 95 20.21 4.59 16.58
CA CYS A 95 19.43 5.82 16.62
C CYS A 95 18.43 5.80 17.79
N ALA A 96 18.63 6.72 18.74
CA ALA A 96 17.76 6.91 19.89
C ALA A 96 16.57 7.85 19.61
N CYS A 97 16.55 8.51 18.44
CA CYS A 97 15.53 9.50 18.11
C CYS A 97 14.13 8.87 18.08
N SER A 98 13.21 9.45 18.84
CA SER A 98 11.80 9.07 18.80
C SER A 98 11.15 9.53 17.48
N ARG A 99 9.99 8.95 17.14
CA ARG A 99 9.22 9.44 16.00
C ARG A 99 8.76 10.89 16.21
N ALA A 100 8.36 11.23 17.44
CA ALA A 100 7.91 12.57 17.82
C ALA A 100 9.02 13.62 17.70
N ALA A 101 10.28 13.26 18.02
CA ALA A 101 11.43 14.15 17.87
C ALA A 101 11.73 14.57 16.42
N ARG A 102 11.08 13.94 15.43
CA ARG A 102 11.19 14.30 14.01
C ARG A 102 10.02 15.16 13.52
N ALA A 103 8.99 15.34 14.33
CA ALA A 103 7.84 16.16 13.96
C ALA A 103 8.27 17.63 13.84
N GLY A 104 7.87 18.29 12.74
CA GLY A 104 8.24 19.68 12.46
C GLY A 104 9.52 19.88 11.64
N GLY A 105 10.22 18.80 11.27
CA GLY A 105 11.40 18.86 10.40
C GLY A 105 11.07 19.04 8.91
N ARG A 106 11.97 18.62 8.01
CA ARG A 106 11.67 18.60 6.57
C ARG A 106 10.60 17.55 6.22
N ARG A 107 9.70 17.87 5.29
CA ARG A 107 8.72 16.90 4.76
C ARG A 107 9.39 15.95 3.78
N ALA A 108 9.15 14.65 3.97
CA ALA A 108 9.59 13.61 3.06
C ALA A 108 8.60 13.42 1.90
N PRO A 109 9.04 12.90 0.74
CA PRO A 109 8.17 12.58 -0.41
C PRO A 109 6.98 11.68 -0.10
N ASP A 110 7.05 10.81 0.91
CA ASP A 110 5.93 9.96 1.36
C ASP A 110 4.91 10.70 2.25
N GLY A 111 5.11 12.00 2.49
CA GLY A 111 4.28 12.76 3.42
C GLY A 111 4.58 12.44 4.89
N SER A 112 5.69 11.80 5.22
CA SER A 112 6.21 11.75 6.58
C SER A 112 7.18 12.91 6.84
N TRP A 113 7.87 12.88 7.97
CA TRP A 113 8.97 13.79 8.27
C TRP A 113 10.28 13.07 7.97
N ALA A 114 11.10 13.67 7.12
CA ALA A 114 12.40 13.14 6.75
C ALA A 114 13.29 13.05 7.98
N TYR A 115 14.10 11.99 8.04
CA TYR A 115 15.12 11.90 9.07
C TYR A 115 16.33 12.74 8.67
N GLU A 116 16.85 13.53 9.61
CA GLU A 116 17.95 14.48 9.35
C GLU A 116 19.34 13.87 9.56
N ASN A 117 19.43 12.54 9.69
CA ASN A 117 20.69 11.81 9.81
C ASN A 117 21.54 12.19 11.04
N THR A 118 20.91 12.75 12.07
CA THR A 118 21.55 13.33 13.27
C THR A 118 22.36 12.34 14.11
N CYS A 119 22.07 11.04 14.02
CA CYS A 119 22.77 10.01 14.77
C CYS A 119 23.87 9.30 13.97
N ARG A 120 24.20 9.73 12.73
CA ARG A 120 25.23 9.08 11.87
C ARG A 120 26.58 8.90 12.56
N GLY A 121 26.93 9.76 13.53
CA GLY A 121 28.19 9.69 14.27
C GLY A 121 28.21 8.74 15.46
N ARG A 122 27.08 8.09 15.81
CA ARG A 122 27.04 7.14 16.93
C ARG A 122 27.64 5.80 16.49
N ALA A 123 28.63 5.32 17.24
CA ALA A 123 29.19 3.98 17.02
C ALA A 123 28.21 2.89 17.50
N LEU A 124 28.28 1.72 16.86
CA LEU A 124 27.67 0.51 17.40
C LEU A 124 28.37 0.10 18.71
N PRO A 125 27.68 -0.60 19.62
CA PRO A 125 28.32 -1.19 20.81
C PRO A 125 29.33 -2.28 20.41
N ALA A 126 30.13 -2.73 21.37
CA ALA A 126 31.24 -3.67 21.12
C ALA A 126 30.80 -4.98 20.44
N GLY A 127 29.64 -5.56 20.82
CA GLY A 127 29.07 -6.72 20.12
C GLY A 127 28.27 -6.40 18.85
N GLY A 128 28.43 -5.20 18.30
CA GLY A 128 27.84 -4.80 17.02
C GLY A 128 26.34 -4.50 17.09
N TRP A 129 25.65 -4.68 15.97
CA TRP A 129 24.24 -4.29 15.86
C TRP A 129 23.28 -5.17 16.67
N ARG A 130 23.68 -6.40 17.02
CA ARG A 130 22.89 -7.36 17.81
C ARG A 130 22.74 -6.90 19.27
N ASP A 131 23.79 -6.30 19.82
CA ASP A 131 23.82 -5.80 21.21
C ASP A 131 23.16 -4.41 21.36
N ALA A 132 22.82 -3.75 20.26
CA ALA A 132 22.24 -2.42 20.31
C ALA A 132 20.78 -2.45 20.82
N THR A 133 20.50 -1.67 21.85
CA THR A 133 19.14 -1.51 22.40
C THR A 133 18.31 -0.45 21.65
N ASP A 134 18.97 0.42 20.87
CA ASP A 134 18.32 1.40 20.02
C ASP A 134 17.86 0.81 18.69
N ALA A 135 17.04 1.56 17.93
CA ALA A 135 16.78 1.22 16.54
C ALA A 135 18.07 1.35 15.72
N ILE A 136 18.29 0.47 14.75
CA ILE A 136 19.43 0.52 13.85
C ILE A 136 19.01 1.15 12.53
N ARG A 137 19.82 2.09 12.04
CA ARG A 137 19.67 2.71 10.72
C ARG A 137 20.82 2.31 9.81
N ALA A 138 20.54 2.30 8.51
CA ALA A 138 21.54 2.16 7.47
C ALA A 138 21.89 3.54 6.89
N ARG A 139 23.17 3.91 6.96
CA ARG A 139 23.76 5.09 6.35
C ARG A 139 23.73 4.93 4.84
N LEU A 140 22.93 5.76 4.18
CA LEU A 140 22.86 5.79 2.73
C LEU A 140 23.94 6.71 2.15
N ASP A 141 24.34 6.43 0.91
CA ASP A 141 25.16 7.36 0.13
C ASP A 141 24.32 8.56 -0.32
N ASP A 142 24.99 9.70 -0.54
CA ASP A 142 24.34 10.96 -0.95
C ASP A 142 24.06 11.03 -2.46
N ASP A 143 24.15 9.89 -3.16
CA ASP A 143 23.90 9.78 -4.59
C ASP A 143 22.42 9.97 -4.94
N ARG A 144 22.18 10.54 -6.13
CA ARG A 144 20.86 10.57 -6.74
C ARG A 144 20.57 9.22 -7.40
N ILE A 145 19.45 8.61 -7.03
CA ILE A 145 18.83 7.53 -7.79
C ILE A 145 17.99 8.18 -8.88
N ALA A 146 18.42 8.06 -10.14
CA ALA A 146 17.60 8.40 -11.30
C ALA A 146 16.82 7.14 -11.72
N LEU A 147 15.50 7.15 -11.55
CA LEU A 147 14.66 5.99 -11.81
C LEU A 147 13.28 6.43 -12.30
N VAL A 148 12.85 5.84 -13.40
CA VAL A 148 11.47 5.94 -13.90
C VAL A 148 10.92 4.52 -13.95
N ASP A 149 9.72 4.33 -13.40
CA ASP A 149 9.08 3.02 -13.40
C ASP A 149 8.51 2.66 -14.79
N ALA A 150 8.08 1.41 -14.97
CA ALA A 150 7.55 0.97 -16.26
C ALA A 150 6.23 1.64 -16.68
N GLY A 151 5.56 2.36 -15.77
CA GLY A 151 4.39 3.19 -16.05
C GLY A 151 4.73 4.64 -16.39
N GLY A 152 6.01 5.03 -16.34
CA GLY A 152 6.47 6.40 -16.58
C GLY A 152 6.48 7.28 -15.33
N LEU A 153 6.23 6.72 -14.13
CA LEU A 153 6.32 7.49 -12.89
C LEU A 153 7.78 7.79 -12.56
N ASP A 154 8.13 9.08 -12.44
CA ASP A 154 9.44 9.49 -11.96
C ASP A 154 9.56 9.20 -10.45
N LEU A 155 10.51 8.33 -10.13
CA LEU A 155 10.83 7.89 -8.76
C LEU A 155 12.16 8.49 -8.28
N SER A 156 12.75 9.41 -9.05
CA SER A 156 14.09 9.91 -8.82
C SER A 156 14.19 10.72 -7.53
N GLN A 157 15.15 10.36 -6.68
CA GLN A 157 15.38 10.99 -5.37
C GLN A 157 16.86 10.92 -5.01
N THR A 158 17.30 11.75 -4.08
CA THR A 158 18.53 11.52 -3.29
C THR A 158 18.08 10.98 -1.93
N PRO A 159 17.98 9.65 -1.73
CA PRO A 159 17.24 9.10 -0.60
C PRO A 159 17.78 9.53 0.77
N ALA A 160 19.10 9.59 0.91
CA ALA A 160 19.78 10.08 2.12
C ALA A 160 19.34 11.49 2.53
N ARG A 161 19.03 12.34 1.54
CA ARG A 161 18.57 13.72 1.74
C ARG A 161 17.04 13.82 1.79
N ASP A 162 16.32 13.14 0.91
CA ASP A 162 14.89 13.36 0.75
C ASP A 162 14.08 12.63 1.83
N MET A 163 14.50 11.41 2.17
CA MET A 163 13.87 10.55 3.17
C MET A 163 14.68 10.50 4.48
N GLY A 164 16.01 10.52 4.37
CA GLY A 164 16.92 10.22 5.46
C GLY A 164 17.24 8.72 5.56
N ASP A 165 18.30 8.40 6.29
CA ASP A 165 18.79 7.04 6.51
C ASP A 165 17.66 6.16 7.11
N PRO A 166 17.26 5.07 6.44
CA PRO A 166 16.13 4.26 6.87
C PRO A 166 16.48 3.47 8.12
N VAL A 167 15.46 3.25 8.96
CA VAL A 167 15.54 2.20 9.99
C VAL A 167 15.55 0.85 9.26
N VAL A 168 16.51 -0.01 9.61
CA VAL A 168 16.65 -1.38 9.08
C VAL A 168 16.37 -2.44 10.15
N ARG A 169 16.52 -2.10 11.43
CA ARG A 169 16.02 -2.87 12.57
C ARG A 169 15.40 -1.93 13.59
N ARG A 170 14.20 -2.24 14.05
CA ARG A 170 13.50 -1.48 15.09
C ARG A 170 14.10 -1.75 16.48
N ARG A 171 13.74 -0.88 17.44
CA ARG A 171 14.10 -1.02 18.86
C ARG A 171 13.63 -2.34 19.46
N ASP A 172 12.46 -2.82 19.06
CA ASP A 172 11.89 -4.10 19.49
C ASP A 172 12.47 -5.33 18.75
N GLY A 173 13.53 -5.14 17.96
CA GLY A 173 14.22 -6.24 17.26
C GLY A 173 13.58 -6.64 15.93
N VAL A 174 12.41 -6.10 15.58
CA VAL A 174 11.75 -6.39 14.29
C VAL A 174 12.56 -5.79 13.14
N ILE A 175 12.86 -6.61 12.11
CA ILE A 175 13.48 -6.15 10.87
C ILE A 175 12.52 -5.19 10.17
N ALA A 176 13.02 -4.03 9.76
CA ALA A 176 12.18 -3.00 9.17
C ALA A 176 11.91 -3.28 7.69
N TYR A 177 10.71 -2.89 7.24
CA TYR A 177 10.22 -3.06 5.87
C TYR A 177 11.25 -2.71 4.78
N GLN A 178 11.98 -1.59 4.94
CA GLN A 178 12.92 -1.12 3.93
C GLN A 178 14.05 -2.14 3.64
N LEU A 179 14.49 -2.88 4.65
CA LEU A 179 15.50 -3.94 4.48
C LEU A 179 14.85 -5.25 4.06
N ALA A 180 13.79 -5.68 4.77
CA ALA A 180 13.17 -6.98 4.56
C ALA A 180 12.74 -7.18 3.09
N VAL A 181 12.00 -6.22 2.52
CA VAL A 181 11.50 -6.32 1.15
C VAL A 181 12.62 -6.39 0.10
N VAL A 182 13.77 -5.74 0.35
CA VAL A 182 14.92 -5.75 -0.56
C VAL A 182 15.60 -7.11 -0.56
N VAL A 183 15.79 -7.69 0.62
CA VAL A 183 16.42 -9.01 0.78
C VAL A 183 15.50 -10.10 0.25
N ASP A 184 14.21 -10.06 0.60
CA ASP A 184 13.26 -11.07 0.15
C ASP A 184 13.04 -11.04 -1.36
N ASP A 185 12.93 -9.84 -1.95
CA ASP A 185 12.79 -9.71 -3.41
C ASP A 185 14.01 -10.29 -4.14
N PHE A 186 15.22 -10.14 -3.59
CA PHE A 186 16.43 -10.74 -4.16
C PHE A 186 16.43 -12.27 -4.03
N ASP A 187 16.19 -12.78 -2.82
CA ASP A 187 16.25 -14.21 -2.54
C ASP A 187 15.12 -14.99 -3.28
N GLU A 188 13.97 -14.35 -3.51
CA GLU A 188 12.87 -14.89 -4.34
C GLU A 188 13.05 -14.66 -5.84
N GLN A 189 14.16 -14.05 -6.26
CA GLN A 189 14.47 -13.76 -7.65
C GLN A 189 13.39 -12.90 -8.34
N ILE A 190 12.74 -12.00 -7.59
CA ILE A 190 11.73 -11.10 -8.11
C ILE A 190 12.36 -10.20 -9.17
N THR A 191 11.86 -10.29 -10.40
CA THR A 191 12.31 -9.46 -11.52
C THR A 191 11.42 -8.23 -11.71
N ASP A 192 10.17 -8.32 -11.25
CA ASP A 192 9.13 -7.31 -11.48
C ASP A 192 8.38 -7.01 -10.18
N VAL A 193 8.51 -5.78 -9.69
CA VAL A 193 7.82 -5.30 -8.49
C VAL A 193 6.63 -4.44 -8.91
N ILE A 194 5.43 -5.00 -8.73
CA ILE A 194 4.16 -4.29 -8.95
C ILE A 194 3.51 -4.02 -7.61
N ARG A 195 3.18 -2.76 -7.33
CA ARG A 195 2.58 -2.34 -6.06
C ARG A 195 1.80 -1.04 -6.18
N GLY A 196 1.04 -0.68 -5.14
CA GLY A 196 0.32 0.59 -5.10
C GLY A 196 1.26 1.80 -5.12
N ARG A 197 0.84 2.88 -5.77
CA ARG A 197 1.62 4.14 -5.84
C ARG A 197 1.84 4.84 -4.50
N ASP A 198 1.10 4.46 -3.47
CA ASP A 198 1.24 5.00 -2.12
C ASP A 198 2.60 4.72 -1.48
N ILE A 199 3.28 3.65 -1.91
CA ILE A 199 4.63 3.30 -1.44
C ILE A 199 5.71 3.60 -2.48
N ALA A 200 5.36 4.23 -3.61
CA ALA A 200 6.31 4.67 -4.62
C ALA A 200 7.48 5.51 -4.07
N PRO A 201 7.26 6.44 -3.10
CA PRO A 201 8.35 7.20 -2.50
C PRO A 201 9.45 6.36 -1.84
N SER A 202 9.15 5.14 -1.39
CA SER A 202 10.16 4.25 -0.79
C SER A 202 11.10 3.61 -1.81
N THR A 203 10.79 3.66 -3.10
CA THR A 203 11.52 2.89 -4.12
C THR A 203 12.98 3.29 -4.22
N ALA A 204 13.29 4.58 -4.26
CA ALA A 204 14.67 5.04 -4.36
C ALA A 204 15.51 4.64 -3.13
N THR A 205 14.92 4.66 -1.94
CA THR A 205 15.55 4.15 -0.71
C THR A 205 15.87 2.66 -0.82
N GLN A 206 14.94 1.87 -1.34
CA GLN A 206 15.14 0.42 -1.54
C GLN A 206 16.20 0.12 -2.60
N VAL A 207 16.23 0.89 -3.69
CA VAL A 207 17.28 0.78 -4.72
C VAL A 207 18.64 1.17 -4.16
N MET A 208 18.72 2.18 -3.30
CA MET A 208 19.98 2.50 -2.60
C MET A 208 20.43 1.35 -1.70
N LEU A 209 19.52 0.73 -0.94
CA LEU A 209 19.85 -0.44 -0.12
C LEU A 209 20.30 -1.65 -0.97
N GLN A 210 19.66 -1.88 -2.12
CA GLN A 210 20.12 -2.89 -3.09
C GLN A 210 21.56 -2.62 -3.53
N ARG A 211 21.89 -1.38 -3.91
CA ARG A 211 23.27 -1.01 -4.30
C ARG A 211 24.27 -1.25 -3.18
N LEU A 212 23.95 -0.84 -1.95
CA LEU A 212 24.82 -1.05 -0.79
C LEU A 212 25.06 -2.53 -0.46
N LEU A 213 24.08 -3.39 -0.77
CA LEU A 213 24.17 -4.85 -0.59
C LEU A 213 24.67 -5.59 -1.84
N GLY A 214 24.97 -4.89 -2.94
CA GLY A 214 25.38 -5.50 -4.21
C GLY A 214 24.28 -6.29 -4.92
N LEU A 215 23.01 -5.98 -4.65
CA LEU A 215 21.85 -6.69 -5.19
C LEU A 215 21.34 -6.05 -6.50
N PRO A 216 20.78 -6.84 -7.43
CA PRO A 216 20.17 -6.33 -8.64
C PRO A 216 18.91 -5.49 -8.35
N THR A 217 18.62 -4.54 -9.24
CA THR A 217 17.41 -3.73 -9.18
C THR A 217 16.31 -4.31 -10.06
N PRO A 218 15.14 -4.70 -9.50
CA PRO A 218 14.03 -5.20 -10.28
C PRO A 218 13.35 -4.08 -11.08
N ARG A 219 12.54 -4.46 -12.07
CA ARG A 219 11.67 -3.52 -12.78
C ARG A 219 10.50 -3.13 -11.88
N TYR A 220 10.34 -1.85 -11.60
CA TYR A 220 9.21 -1.35 -10.82
C TYR A 220 8.03 -0.93 -11.70
N ARG A 221 6.82 -1.08 -11.18
CA ARG A 221 5.60 -0.42 -11.66
C ARG A 221 4.67 -0.11 -10.50
N HIS A 222 4.15 1.11 -10.47
CA HIS A 222 3.19 1.54 -9.47
C HIS A 222 1.79 1.69 -10.06
N HIS A 223 0.82 0.98 -9.50
CA HIS A 223 -0.58 1.06 -9.94
C HIS A 223 -1.37 2.07 -9.11
N PHE A 224 -2.49 2.54 -9.68
CA PHE A 224 -3.44 3.42 -9.02
C PHE A 224 -4.05 2.78 -7.77
N LEU A 225 -4.62 3.61 -6.89
CA LEU A 225 -5.28 3.20 -5.68
C LEU A 225 -6.80 3.28 -5.84
N LEU A 226 -7.50 2.39 -5.13
CA LEU A 226 -8.90 2.60 -4.77
C LEU A 226 -8.96 3.43 -3.49
N LEU A 227 -9.63 4.56 -3.57
CA LEU A 227 -9.83 5.52 -2.50
C LEU A 227 -11.29 5.57 -2.09
N GLU A 228 -11.58 5.99 -0.87
CA GLU A 228 -12.93 6.22 -0.40
C GLU A 228 -13.23 7.71 -0.20
N PRO A 229 -14.50 8.13 -0.38
CA PRO A 229 -14.93 9.46 0.04
C PRO A 229 -14.88 9.57 1.57
N GLY A 230 -13.97 10.41 2.10
CA GLY A 230 -13.93 10.77 3.51
C GLY A 230 -14.58 12.15 3.77
N ALA A 231 -14.80 12.49 5.05
CA ALA A 231 -15.39 13.75 5.52
C ALA A 231 -14.50 15.01 5.30
N GLY A 232 -13.69 15.04 4.23
CA GLY A 232 -12.86 16.19 3.84
C GLY A 232 -11.60 15.83 3.06
N LYS A 233 -11.14 14.56 3.08
CA LYS A 233 -9.99 14.06 2.30
C LYS A 233 -10.22 12.61 1.86
N LEU A 234 -9.69 12.26 0.69
CA LEU A 234 -9.62 10.87 0.22
C LEU A 234 -8.66 10.08 1.11
N ALA A 235 -9.13 8.97 1.68
CA ALA A 235 -8.30 8.02 2.42
C ALA A 235 -8.08 6.78 1.55
N LYS A 236 -6.95 6.09 1.77
CA LYS A 236 -6.80 4.73 1.23
C LYS A 236 -7.97 3.91 1.75
N LEU A 237 -8.57 3.11 0.89
CA LEU A 237 -9.49 2.06 1.27
C LEU A 237 -8.75 1.13 2.24
N HIS A 238 -8.90 1.32 3.54
CA HIS A 238 -8.33 0.50 4.61
C HIS A 238 -9.46 0.26 5.61
N GLY A 239 -10.07 -0.92 5.56
CA GLY A 239 -10.99 -1.38 6.60
C GLY A 239 -12.46 -0.96 6.48
N SER A 240 -12.95 -0.50 5.33
CA SER A 240 -14.38 -0.16 5.21
C SER A 240 -15.29 -1.36 5.00
N ILE A 241 -14.83 -2.39 4.28
CA ILE A 241 -15.58 -3.64 4.11
C ILE A 241 -14.60 -4.83 4.22
N PRO A 242 -14.70 -5.62 5.31
CA PRO A 242 -13.87 -6.81 5.47
C PRO A 242 -14.26 -7.91 4.47
N PHE A 243 -13.33 -8.83 4.22
CA PHE A 243 -13.56 -9.97 3.32
C PHE A 243 -14.83 -10.77 3.65
N SER A 244 -15.13 -10.97 4.94
CA SER A 244 -16.34 -11.66 5.39
C SER A 244 -17.63 -11.02 4.86
N GLU A 245 -17.67 -9.69 4.83
CA GLU A 245 -18.79 -8.91 4.30
C GLU A 245 -18.80 -8.85 2.78
N LEU A 246 -17.62 -8.76 2.13
CA LEU A 246 -17.53 -8.87 0.67
C LEU A 246 -18.08 -10.21 0.18
N ARG A 247 -17.73 -11.31 0.85
CA ARG A 247 -18.14 -12.66 0.49
C ARG A 247 -19.63 -12.90 0.74
N SER A 248 -20.26 -12.20 1.68
CA SER A 248 -21.71 -12.32 1.91
C SER A 248 -22.54 -11.56 0.86
N ARG A 249 -21.95 -10.54 0.21
CA ARG A 249 -22.64 -9.67 -0.76
C ARG A 249 -22.35 -9.99 -2.23
N HIS A 250 -21.21 -10.61 -2.52
CA HIS A 250 -20.77 -10.86 -3.89
C HIS A 250 -20.35 -12.33 -4.07
N SER A 251 -20.32 -12.77 -5.32
CA SER A 251 -19.48 -13.90 -5.72
C SER A 251 -18.07 -13.38 -6.06
N GLY A 252 -17.08 -14.28 -6.08
CA GLY A 252 -15.72 -13.92 -6.50
C GLY A 252 -15.69 -13.35 -7.91
N ALA A 253 -16.44 -13.95 -8.84
CA ALA A 253 -16.56 -13.46 -10.21
C ALA A 253 -17.21 -12.07 -10.28
N ALA A 254 -18.23 -11.81 -9.47
CA ALA A 254 -18.87 -10.49 -9.40
C ALA A 254 -17.90 -9.41 -8.91
N LEU A 255 -17.12 -9.69 -7.85
CA LEU A 255 -16.10 -8.75 -7.39
C LEU A 255 -14.97 -8.58 -8.42
N CYS A 256 -14.55 -9.65 -9.08
CA CYS A 256 -13.54 -9.57 -10.14
C CYS A 256 -14.01 -8.67 -11.29
N GLY A 257 -15.26 -8.79 -11.74
CA GLY A 257 -15.86 -7.90 -12.74
C GLY A 257 -15.82 -6.43 -12.34
N LEU A 258 -16.15 -6.12 -11.09
CA LEU A 258 -16.09 -4.76 -10.55
C LEU A 258 -14.66 -4.20 -10.51
N LEU A 259 -13.70 -5.00 -10.04
CA LEU A 259 -12.29 -4.60 -9.99
C LEU A 259 -11.70 -4.45 -11.40
N ALA A 260 -12.04 -5.34 -12.33
CA ALA A 260 -11.62 -5.29 -13.72
C ALA A 260 -12.17 -4.04 -14.42
N HIS A 261 -13.44 -3.69 -14.17
CA HIS A 261 -14.02 -2.46 -14.67
C HIS A 261 -13.32 -1.21 -14.12
N ALA A 262 -13.09 -1.18 -12.81
CA ALA A 262 -12.37 -0.08 -12.15
C ALA A 262 -10.94 0.09 -12.70
N ALA A 263 -10.29 -1.01 -13.05
CA ALA A 263 -8.97 -1.06 -13.67
C ALA A 263 -8.98 -0.86 -15.20
N GLY A 264 -10.12 -0.57 -15.84
CA GLY A 264 -10.21 -0.39 -17.30
C GLY A 264 -10.00 -1.67 -18.12
N LEU A 265 -9.97 -2.83 -17.46
CA LEU A 265 -9.76 -4.14 -18.06
C LEU A 265 -11.06 -4.77 -18.58
N ALA A 266 -12.21 -4.36 -18.04
CA ALA A 266 -13.55 -4.75 -18.50
C ALA A 266 -14.43 -3.53 -18.83
N ALA A 267 -15.24 -3.62 -19.88
CA ALA A 267 -16.13 -2.54 -20.32
C ALA A 267 -17.33 -2.33 -19.37
N THR A 268 -17.75 -3.39 -18.69
CA THR A 268 -18.86 -3.38 -17.74
C THR A 268 -18.43 -4.04 -16.42
N THR A 269 -19.29 -3.96 -15.41
CA THR A 269 -19.10 -4.63 -14.11
C THR A 269 -19.63 -6.07 -14.12
N ALA A 270 -19.85 -6.67 -15.29
CA ALA A 270 -20.35 -8.03 -15.39
C ALA A 270 -19.38 -9.02 -14.71
N PRO A 271 -19.88 -10.05 -14.01
CA PRO A 271 -19.02 -11.05 -13.39
C PRO A 271 -18.07 -11.69 -14.41
N CYS A 272 -16.80 -11.85 -14.05
CA CYS A 272 -15.80 -12.52 -14.86
C CYS A 272 -14.79 -13.27 -13.98
N ALA A 273 -14.08 -14.23 -14.54
CA ALA A 273 -12.96 -14.89 -13.87
C ALA A 273 -11.64 -14.17 -14.22
N PRO A 274 -10.65 -14.12 -13.30
CA PRO A 274 -9.34 -13.53 -13.62
C PRO A 274 -8.68 -14.11 -14.88
N GLY A 275 -8.86 -15.42 -15.13
CA GLY A 275 -8.33 -16.09 -16.32
C GLY A 275 -8.85 -15.51 -17.65
N GLU A 276 -10.09 -15.01 -17.69
CA GLU A 276 -10.70 -14.41 -18.89
C GLU A 276 -10.06 -13.07 -19.26
N LEU A 277 -9.43 -12.40 -18.29
CA LEU A 277 -8.78 -11.10 -18.46
C LEU A 277 -7.33 -11.22 -18.97
N VAL A 278 -6.71 -12.41 -18.88
CA VAL A 278 -5.28 -12.62 -19.16
C VAL A 278 -4.90 -12.25 -20.59
N ALA A 279 -5.66 -12.73 -21.58
CA ALA A 279 -5.36 -12.52 -22.99
C ALA A 279 -5.48 -11.04 -23.42
N GLY A 280 -6.35 -10.28 -22.74
CA GLY A 280 -6.59 -8.86 -23.03
C GLY A 280 -5.91 -7.89 -22.06
N PHE A 281 -5.07 -8.39 -21.15
CA PHE A 281 -4.41 -7.58 -20.14
C PHE A 281 -3.34 -6.69 -20.77
N ASP A 282 -3.45 -5.38 -20.54
CA ASP A 282 -2.50 -4.40 -21.00
C ASP A 282 -2.47 -3.21 -20.04
N TRP A 283 -1.29 -2.88 -19.54
CA TRP A 283 -1.09 -1.73 -18.65
C TRP A 283 -1.50 -0.39 -19.26
N ARG A 284 -1.54 -0.25 -20.58
CA ARG A 284 -2.04 0.96 -21.25
C ARG A 284 -3.53 1.20 -21.00
N ARG A 285 -4.29 0.16 -20.65
CA ARG A 285 -5.71 0.25 -20.28
C ARG A 285 -5.92 0.57 -18.80
N VAL A 286 -4.92 0.27 -17.97
CA VAL A 286 -4.98 0.47 -16.54
C VAL A 286 -4.81 1.97 -16.22
N PRO A 287 -5.73 2.57 -15.44
CA PRO A 287 -5.63 3.98 -15.07
C PRO A 287 -4.33 4.30 -14.32
N THR A 288 -3.78 5.48 -14.59
CA THR A 288 -2.67 6.05 -13.83
C THR A 288 -3.16 6.86 -12.62
N ALA A 289 -4.34 7.46 -12.73
CA ALA A 289 -4.97 8.23 -11.66
C ALA A 289 -5.74 7.33 -10.69
N ASP A 290 -5.69 7.68 -9.41
CA ASP A 290 -6.46 7.02 -8.36
C ASP A 290 -7.97 7.12 -8.63
N ARG A 291 -8.70 6.10 -8.20
CA ARG A 291 -10.14 5.96 -8.42
C ARG A 291 -10.88 5.98 -7.10
N VAL A 292 -12.02 6.65 -7.06
CA VAL A 292 -12.88 6.67 -5.88
C VAL A 292 -13.90 5.54 -5.97
N ALA A 293 -13.83 4.59 -5.04
CA ALA A 293 -14.82 3.55 -4.85
C ALA A 293 -15.86 4.00 -3.81
N ARG A 294 -17.14 3.87 -4.12
CA ARG A 294 -18.24 4.05 -3.18
C ARG A 294 -18.93 2.72 -2.93
N TRP A 295 -19.11 2.40 -1.66
CA TRP A 295 -19.83 1.21 -1.22
C TRP A 295 -21.17 1.66 -0.66
N THR A 296 -22.27 1.28 -1.30
CA THR A 296 -23.60 1.55 -0.77
C THR A 296 -23.95 0.46 0.23
N GLU A 297 -23.91 0.78 1.53
CA GLU A 297 -24.62 0.00 2.54
C GLU A 297 -26.13 0.21 2.33
N HIS A 298 -26.95 -0.82 2.51
CA HIS A 298 -28.38 -0.59 2.74
C HIS A 298 -28.80 -1.15 4.09
N GLY A 299 -29.40 -0.27 4.90
CA GLY A 299 -29.92 -0.62 6.23
C GLY A 299 -30.68 0.46 6.97
N ALA A 300 -31.34 1.43 6.31
CA ALA A 300 -32.48 2.14 6.90
C ALA A 300 -33.44 2.61 5.80
N VAL A 301 -34.35 1.71 5.39
CA VAL A 301 -35.62 2.16 4.80
C VAL A 301 -36.44 2.76 5.96
N GLY A 302 -36.16 4.02 6.28
CA GLY A 302 -37.12 4.86 6.97
C GLY A 302 -38.12 5.35 5.94
N CYS A 303 -39.35 4.88 6.00
CA CYS A 303 -40.47 5.55 5.35
C CYS A 303 -40.48 7.02 5.79
N CYS A 304 -39.95 7.93 4.97
CA CYS A 304 -40.35 9.32 5.03
C CYS A 304 -41.63 9.46 4.19
N ALA A 305 -42.73 8.95 4.75
CA ALA A 305 -44.04 9.45 4.39
C ALA A 305 -44.27 10.77 5.14
N ASP A 306 -44.50 11.82 4.35
CA ASP A 306 -45.08 13.12 4.68
C ASP A 306 -44.41 14.03 5.71
N GLY A 307 -44.11 15.24 5.23
CA GLY A 307 -44.10 16.41 6.06
C GLY A 307 -45.51 16.74 6.55
N ARG A 308 -45.66 16.95 7.86
CA ARG A 308 -46.46 18.04 8.48
C ARG A 308 -46.36 17.96 10.00
N ARG A 309 -46.30 19.14 10.61
CA ARG A 309 -46.43 19.39 12.05
C ARG A 309 -47.82 18.93 12.54
N GLY A 310 -47.91 18.32 13.72
CA GLY A 310 -49.19 18.05 14.38
C GLY A 310 -49.04 17.22 15.66
N ALA A 311 -49.83 17.57 16.68
CA ALA A 311 -49.72 17.15 18.08
C ALA A 311 -50.17 15.69 18.39
N ARG A 312 -49.82 15.21 19.61
CA ARG A 312 -50.39 14.02 20.29
C ARG A 312 -51.90 14.21 20.51
N PRO A 313 -52.78 13.16 20.52
CA PRO A 313 -52.93 12.26 21.68
C PRO A 313 -53.47 10.81 21.30
N PRO A 314 -54.30 10.03 22.07
CA PRO A 314 -53.95 8.64 22.47
C PRO A 314 -54.97 7.49 22.11
N LYS A 315 -54.57 6.24 22.48
CA LYS A 315 -55.33 4.98 22.79
C LYS A 315 -56.28 4.29 21.77
N ASN A 316 -56.04 2.96 21.67
CA ASN A 316 -56.93 1.80 21.42
C ASN A 316 -57.34 1.34 20.00
N HIS A 317 -57.32 0.00 19.89
CA HIS A 317 -58.04 -0.95 19.00
C HIS A 317 -57.38 -1.55 17.73
N ARG A 318 -57.16 -2.88 17.84
CA ARG A 318 -57.27 -3.97 16.84
C ARG A 318 -57.73 -3.58 15.41
N ARG A 319 -57.03 -4.11 14.39
CA ARG A 319 -57.50 -5.23 13.53
C ARG A 319 -56.45 -5.66 12.49
N LEU A 320 -56.51 -6.95 12.17
CA LEU A 320 -55.73 -7.76 11.21
C LEU A 320 -55.94 -7.35 9.74
N ARG A 321 -54.94 -7.58 8.86
CA ARG A 321 -54.99 -8.56 7.75
C ARG A 321 -53.77 -8.54 6.80
N GLN A 322 -53.19 -9.74 6.67
CA GLN A 322 -52.55 -10.42 5.52
C GLN A 322 -51.26 -9.88 4.84
N PRO A 323 -50.31 -10.79 4.51
CA PRO A 323 -49.03 -10.44 3.91
C PRO A 323 -49.16 -10.27 2.39
N ARG A 324 -48.57 -9.19 1.86
CA ARG A 324 -48.24 -9.09 0.43
C ARG A 324 -46.83 -9.65 0.25
N GLU A 325 -46.71 -10.68 -0.57
CA GLU A 325 -45.43 -11.09 -1.15
C GLU A 325 -44.81 -9.89 -1.89
N VAL A 326 -43.57 -9.57 -1.54
CA VAL A 326 -42.76 -8.57 -2.24
C VAL A 326 -41.55 -9.29 -2.80
N CYS A 327 -41.42 -9.28 -4.12
CA CYS A 327 -40.23 -9.69 -4.86
C CYS A 327 -39.01 -8.94 -4.31
N ALA A 328 -37.98 -9.69 -3.89
CA ALA A 328 -36.69 -9.14 -3.49
C ALA A 328 -35.88 -8.79 -4.74
N GLU A 329 -35.89 -7.52 -5.15
CA GLU A 329 -34.86 -7.01 -6.05
C GLU A 329 -33.53 -6.88 -5.30
N GLN A 330 -32.49 -7.36 -5.96
CA GLN A 330 -31.17 -7.70 -5.43
C GLN A 330 -30.31 -6.46 -5.15
N GLY A 331 -29.36 -6.62 -4.22
CA GLY A 331 -28.50 -5.58 -3.65
C GLY A 331 -27.79 -4.69 -4.67
N LEU A 332 -27.76 -3.39 -4.35
CA LEU A 332 -27.20 -2.35 -5.20
C LEU A 332 -25.69 -2.54 -5.46
N PRO A 333 -25.21 -2.23 -6.69
CA PRO A 333 -23.83 -2.46 -7.09
C PRO A 333 -22.85 -1.45 -6.44
N ILE A 334 -21.61 -1.90 -6.26
CA ILE A 334 -20.47 -1.06 -5.92
C ILE A 334 -20.30 -0.02 -7.02
N LEU A 335 -20.42 1.26 -6.68
CA LEU A 335 -20.25 2.34 -7.64
C LEU A 335 -18.82 2.86 -7.55
N VAL A 336 -17.96 2.39 -8.45
CA VAL A 336 -16.65 3.01 -8.67
C VAL A 336 -16.86 4.24 -9.54
N THR A 337 -17.00 5.40 -8.91
CA THR A 337 -17.03 6.66 -9.65
C THR A 337 -15.63 7.00 -10.13
N VAL A 338 -15.47 7.03 -11.45
CA VAL A 338 -14.29 7.49 -12.18
C VAL A 338 -14.21 9.01 -12.09
N ALA A 339 -14.04 9.54 -10.88
CA ALA A 339 -13.49 10.88 -10.71
C ALA A 339 -11.97 10.72 -10.54
N ALA A 340 -11.19 11.49 -11.29
CA ALA A 340 -9.78 11.63 -10.95
C ALA A 340 -9.73 12.17 -9.51
N ALA A 341 -9.01 11.49 -8.62
CA ALA A 341 -8.67 12.10 -7.34
C ALA A 341 -7.93 13.41 -7.63
N ASP A 342 -8.34 14.51 -6.99
CA ASP A 342 -7.50 15.70 -6.97
C ASP A 342 -6.09 15.25 -6.55
N PRO A 343 -5.03 15.62 -7.28
CA PRO A 343 -3.69 15.21 -6.91
C PRO A 343 -3.47 15.62 -5.46
N ILE A 344 -3.03 14.66 -4.62
CA ILE A 344 -2.48 14.98 -3.30
C ILE A 344 -1.47 16.09 -3.58
N ARG A 345 -1.79 17.32 -3.19
CA ARG A 345 -0.95 18.49 -3.45
C ARG A 345 0.38 18.24 -2.74
N SER A 346 1.37 17.72 -3.46
CA SER A 346 2.75 17.93 -3.11
C SER A 346 2.94 19.43 -3.20
N ARG A 347 3.03 20.10 -2.04
CA ARG A 347 3.46 21.48 -2.02
C ARG A 347 4.92 21.46 -2.47
N SER A 348 5.16 21.77 -3.74
CA SER A 348 6.47 22.21 -4.20
C SER A 348 6.93 23.34 -3.28
N PRO A 349 8.19 23.40 -2.85
CA PRO A 349 8.68 24.54 -2.12
C PRO A 349 8.62 25.73 -3.08
N THR A 350 7.77 26.70 -2.77
CA THR A 350 7.85 28.02 -3.38
C THR A 350 9.25 28.55 -3.13
N THR A 351 10.02 28.72 -4.19
CA THR A 351 11.28 29.46 -4.20
C THR A 351 11.00 30.89 -3.74
N SER A 352 11.24 31.17 -2.47
CA SER A 352 11.34 32.54 -1.98
C SER A 352 12.58 33.15 -2.63
N ARG A 353 12.37 34.07 -3.57
CA ARG A 353 13.41 34.98 -4.05
C ARG A 353 13.99 35.69 -2.83
N VAL A 354 15.28 35.52 -2.63
CA VAL A 354 16.07 36.36 -1.73
C VAL A 354 16.26 37.67 -2.48
N ASP A 355 15.61 38.73 -2.02
CA ASP A 355 15.96 40.09 -2.44
C ASP A 355 17.36 40.40 -1.90
N VAL A 356 18.32 40.45 -2.82
CA VAL A 356 19.67 40.94 -2.56
C VAL A 356 19.60 42.46 -2.59
N GLY A 357 19.46 43.08 -1.42
CA GLY A 357 19.64 44.52 -1.25
C GLY A 357 21.10 44.89 -1.49
N GLY A 358 21.35 45.60 -2.60
CA GLY A 358 22.63 46.24 -2.91
C GLY A 358 22.90 47.49 -2.06
N PRO A 359 24.14 48.02 -2.09
CA PRO A 359 24.67 48.92 -1.06
C PRO A 359 24.37 50.39 -1.36
N SER A 360 24.19 51.20 -0.30
CA SER A 360 24.22 52.67 -0.40
C SER A 360 25.52 53.21 0.21
N MET A 361 26.36 53.82 -0.63
CA MET A 361 27.44 54.74 -0.25
C MET A 361 26.92 56.19 -0.18
N GLY A 362 27.55 57.00 0.67
CA GLY A 362 27.50 58.48 0.69
C GLY A 362 26.43 59.04 1.63
N SER A 363 26.72 59.91 2.60
CA SER A 363 27.81 60.90 2.74
C SER A 363 28.15 61.13 4.21
#